data_AF-A0A1J8PX97-F1
#
_entry.id   AF-A0A1J8PX97-F1
#
_cell.length_a   1.000
_cell.length_b   1.000
_cell.length_c   1.000
_cell.angle_alpha   90.00
_cell.angle_beta   90.00
_cell.angle_gamma   90.00
#
_symmetry.space_group_name_H-M   'P 1'
#
loop_
_entity.id
_entity.type
_entity.pdbx_description
1 polymer ?
#
loop_
_entity_poly.entity_id
_entity_poly.type
_entity_poly.pdbx_seq_one_letter_code
_entity_poly.pdbx_strand_id
1 'polypeptide(L)'
;MSERHAYLTTAEVADYLRLKERKVYDLVRQGQIPCSRVTGKLLFPRQQIDLWVLNYLEGDQAQRLSVPLVVAGSQDPLLEWAIRESGSDLAMLCQGSGDGVRRLLDGKAMLAGIHLLDASTQRYNEPGALGLSGMRDLLIVHWAKRRQGLLLPADNPLRISGMSDLKRADVRVAHRQPDAGAARLLSCLLQQAEIESSALNWAPHASLSEDDLALSIGQGEADVGLGVEAAAHRQQLGFIPLCEEPFDLIMQRRSYFEPSVQRLLAFAHQARFAERATQLGGYNLAETGRIVHNA
;
A
#
# COMPACT_ATOMS: atom_id res chain seq x y z
N MET A 1 -13.15 24.23 -18.50
CA MET A 1 -11.83 23.66 -18.16
C MET A 1 -11.30 24.49 -17.01
N SER A 2 -11.34 23.99 -15.77
CA SER A 2 -10.85 24.71 -14.59
C SER A 2 -9.60 23.99 -14.09
N GLU A 3 -8.50 24.73 -13.99
CA GLU A 3 -7.22 24.25 -13.48
C GLU A 3 -7.41 23.59 -12.11
N ARG A 4 -7.05 22.31 -11.99
CA ARG A 4 -7.02 21.63 -10.69
C ARG A 4 -5.81 22.12 -9.91
N HIS A 5 -5.95 23.24 -9.20
CA HIS A 5 -4.92 23.65 -8.26
C HIS A 5 -4.81 22.60 -7.14
N ALA A 6 -3.61 22.06 -6.95
CA ALA A 6 -3.33 21.08 -5.89
C ALA A 6 -3.53 21.66 -4.47
N TYR A 7 -3.40 22.99 -4.36
CA TYR A 7 -3.57 23.77 -3.13
C TYR A 7 -4.47 24.96 -3.41
N LEU A 8 -5.47 25.16 -2.55
CA LEU A 8 -6.36 26.31 -2.56
C LEU A 8 -5.86 27.37 -1.59
N THR A 9 -6.10 28.63 -1.90
CA THR A 9 -6.00 29.78 -1.00
C THR A 9 -7.23 29.88 -0.10
N THR A 10 -7.19 30.77 0.90
CA THR A 10 -8.34 31.03 1.79
C THR A 10 -9.59 31.48 1.02
N ALA A 11 -9.43 32.30 -0.02
CA ALA A 11 -10.55 32.75 -0.86
C ALA A 11 -11.12 31.58 -1.67
N GLU A 12 -10.25 30.79 -2.31
CA GLU A 12 -10.68 29.65 -3.13
C GLU A 12 -11.35 28.54 -2.32
N VAL A 13 -10.88 28.27 -1.09
CA VAL A 13 -11.55 27.30 -0.22
C VAL A 13 -12.88 27.83 0.33
N ALA A 14 -12.98 29.14 0.58
CA ALA A 14 -14.23 29.78 0.98
C ALA A 14 -15.27 29.67 -0.14
N ASP A 15 -14.88 29.99 -1.38
CA ASP A 15 -15.72 29.85 -2.57
C ASP A 15 -16.10 28.39 -2.81
N TYR A 16 -15.13 27.47 -2.69
CA TYR A 16 -15.37 26.04 -2.87
C TYR A 16 -16.40 25.48 -1.89
N LEU A 17 -16.28 25.84 -0.61
CA LEU A 17 -17.19 25.41 0.45
C LEU A 17 -18.47 26.25 0.54
N ARG A 18 -18.58 27.32 -0.26
CA ARG A 18 -19.64 28.34 -0.18
C ARG A 18 -19.77 28.95 1.22
N LEU A 19 -18.64 29.22 1.85
CA LEU A 19 -18.52 29.86 3.16
C LEU A 19 -17.95 31.28 3.02
N LYS A 20 -18.15 32.12 4.04
CA LYS A 20 -17.42 33.40 4.13
C LYS A 20 -15.98 33.14 4.57
N GLU A 21 -15.00 33.87 4.02
CA GLU A 21 -13.58 33.74 4.42
C GLU A 21 -13.37 33.82 5.93
N ARG A 22 -14.11 34.71 6.63
CA ARG A 22 -14.06 34.81 8.09
C ARG A 22 -14.33 33.47 8.79
N LYS A 23 -15.29 32.69 8.29
CA LYS A 23 -15.62 31.37 8.84
C LYS A 23 -14.48 30.37 8.59
N VAL A 24 -13.80 30.47 7.46
CA VAL A 24 -12.60 29.67 7.16
C VAL A 24 -11.48 30.00 8.15
N TYR A 25 -11.22 31.28 8.42
CA TYR A 25 -10.24 31.69 9.46
C TYR A 25 -10.62 31.16 10.85
N ASP A 26 -11.89 31.20 11.22
CA ASP A 26 -12.37 30.66 12.50
C ASP A 26 -12.12 29.14 12.58
N LEU A 27 -12.41 28.39 11.51
CA LEU A 27 -12.15 26.95 11.43
C LEU A 27 -10.66 26.62 11.52
N VAL A 28 -9.80 27.42 10.86
CA VAL A 28 -8.33 27.27 10.96
C VAL A 28 -7.86 27.54 12.39
N ARG A 29 -8.36 28.60 13.03
CA ARG A 29 -8.03 28.94 14.41
C ARG A 29 -8.44 27.85 15.40
N GLN A 30 -9.55 27.17 15.13
CA GLN A 30 -10.06 26.06 15.94
C GLN A 30 -9.41 24.71 15.59
N GLY A 31 -8.50 24.66 14.60
CA GLY A 31 -7.87 23.42 14.14
C GLY A 31 -8.86 22.44 13.49
N GLN A 32 -10.00 22.92 13.00
CA GLN A 32 -11.08 22.06 12.51
C GLN A 32 -10.97 21.74 11.04
N ILE A 33 -10.32 22.58 10.23
CA ILE A 33 -10.14 22.41 8.78
C ILE A 33 -8.66 22.14 8.45
N PRO A 34 -8.33 21.17 7.57
CA PRO A 34 -6.94 20.86 7.24
C PRO A 34 -6.30 22.01 6.44
N CYS A 35 -5.18 22.52 6.93
CA CYS A 35 -4.43 23.58 6.27
C CYS A 35 -2.92 23.44 6.52
N SER A 36 -2.11 23.92 5.59
CA SER A 36 -0.67 24.11 5.74
C SER A 36 -0.34 25.60 5.81
N ARG A 37 0.67 25.96 6.62
CA ARG A 37 1.17 27.33 6.72
C ARG A 37 2.55 27.40 6.10
N VAL A 38 2.64 28.01 4.93
CA VAL A 38 3.90 28.19 4.19
C VAL A 38 4.17 29.68 4.07
N THR A 39 5.33 30.13 4.55
CA THR A 39 5.78 31.54 4.48
C THR A 39 4.72 32.56 4.93
N GLY A 40 3.96 32.23 5.99
CA GLY A 40 2.92 33.08 6.56
C GLY A 40 1.56 33.04 5.83
N LYS A 41 1.47 32.35 4.68
CA LYS A 41 0.21 32.13 3.95
C LYS A 41 -0.43 30.80 4.34
N LEU A 42 -1.75 30.79 4.41
CA LEU A 42 -2.54 29.57 4.59
C LEU A 42 -2.83 28.95 3.21
N LEU A 43 -2.52 27.67 3.09
CA LEU A 43 -2.79 26.85 1.90
C LEU A 43 -3.59 25.62 2.30
N PHE A 44 -4.54 25.24 1.46
CA PHE A 44 -5.50 24.17 1.73
C PHE A 44 -5.36 23.10 0.64
N PRO A 45 -4.71 21.96 0.90
CA PRO A 45 -4.58 20.89 -0.09
C PRO A 45 -5.97 20.41 -0.51
N ARG A 46 -6.28 20.47 -1.82
CA ARG A 46 -7.65 20.26 -2.31
C ARG A 46 -8.23 18.91 -1.87
N GLN A 47 -7.46 17.85 -2.02
CA GLN A 47 -7.86 16.50 -1.63
C GLN A 47 -8.17 16.40 -0.12
N GLN A 48 -7.43 17.10 0.73
CA GLN A 48 -7.68 17.09 2.18
C GLN A 48 -8.98 17.83 2.53
N ILE A 49 -9.32 18.90 1.79
CA ILE A 49 -10.59 19.60 1.95
C ILE A 49 -11.76 18.75 1.48
N ASP A 50 -11.63 18.07 0.34
CA ASP A 50 -12.66 17.17 -0.17
C ASP A 50 -12.98 16.06 0.87
N LEU A 51 -11.94 15.42 1.42
CA LEU A 51 -12.08 14.43 2.50
C LEU A 51 -12.70 15.02 3.77
N TRP A 52 -12.29 16.25 4.13
CA TRP A 52 -12.82 16.94 5.29
C TRP A 52 -14.33 17.19 5.15
N VAL A 53 -14.82 17.66 4.00
CA VAL A 53 -16.26 17.88 3.76
C VAL A 53 -17.05 16.57 3.89
N LEU A 54 -16.54 15.48 3.31
CA LEU A 54 -17.19 14.17 3.38
C LEU A 54 -17.35 13.69 4.83
N ASN A 55 -16.43 14.06 5.72
CA ASN A 55 -16.48 13.70 7.14
C ASN A 55 -17.46 14.52 7.99
N TYR A 56 -18.00 15.63 7.46
CA TYR A 56 -18.97 16.50 8.15
C TYR A 56 -20.41 16.34 7.63
N LEU A 57 -20.69 15.28 6.86
CA LEU A 57 -22.05 14.92 6.48
C LEU A 57 -22.82 14.42 7.72
N GLU A 58 -23.73 15.24 8.27
CA GLU A 58 -24.65 14.86 9.35
C GLU A 58 -26.00 14.36 8.81
N GLY A 59 -26.54 13.28 9.39
CA GLY A 59 -27.86 12.71 9.10
C GLY A 59 -27.86 11.37 8.33
N ASP A 60 -29.04 10.75 8.21
CA ASP A 60 -29.36 9.45 7.59
C ASP A 60 -28.94 9.29 6.11
N GLN A 61 -28.32 10.33 5.51
CA GLN A 61 -27.74 10.28 4.17
C GLN A 61 -26.28 9.80 4.13
N ALA A 62 -25.57 9.81 5.26
CA ALA A 62 -24.28 9.13 5.38
C ALA A 62 -24.40 7.59 5.22
N GLN A 63 -25.63 7.05 5.23
CA GLN A 63 -25.97 5.63 5.13
C GLN A 63 -26.17 5.08 3.70
N ARG A 64 -25.85 5.79 2.60
CA ARG A 64 -26.24 5.31 1.25
C ARG A 64 -25.16 4.99 0.22
N LEU A 65 -23.89 5.12 0.54
CA LEU A 65 -22.87 4.45 -0.27
C LEU A 65 -22.30 3.33 0.59
N SER A 66 -22.89 2.13 0.45
CA SER A 66 -22.24 0.92 0.93
C SER A 66 -20.86 0.89 0.28
N VAL A 67 -19.81 1.07 1.08
CA VAL A 67 -18.44 0.96 0.60
C VAL A 67 -18.34 -0.42 -0.06
N PRO A 68 -17.88 -0.52 -1.32
CA PRO A 68 -17.83 -1.80 -1.99
C PRO A 68 -16.98 -2.77 -1.16
N LEU A 69 -17.41 -4.04 -1.07
CA LEU A 69 -16.71 -5.12 -0.37
C LEU A 69 -15.44 -5.50 -1.13
N VAL A 70 -14.51 -4.55 -1.25
CA VAL A 70 -13.31 -4.63 -2.07
C VAL A 70 -12.10 -4.39 -1.19
N VAL A 71 -11.15 -5.31 -1.26
CA VAL A 71 -9.80 -5.18 -0.76
C VAL A 71 -8.93 -4.70 -1.92
N ALA A 72 -8.40 -3.49 -1.81
CA ALA A 72 -7.51 -2.91 -2.81
C ALA A 72 -6.04 -3.00 -2.38
N GLY A 73 -5.14 -2.60 -3.28
CA GLY A 73 -3.74 -2.37 -2.92
C GLY A 73 -2.79 -3.41 -3.48
N SER A 74 -1.76 -3.73 -2.70
CA SER A 74 -0.74 -4.69 -3.11
C SER A 74 -1.26 -6.12 -2.97
N GLN A 75 -0.85 -6.98 -3.91
CA GLN A 75 -1.15 -8.40 -3.81
C GLN A 75 -0.30 -9.03 -2.69
N ASP A 76 -0.91 -9.91 -1.93
CA ASP A 76 -0.22 -10.77 -0.96
C ASP A 76 -0.81 -12.18 -1.06
N PRO A 77 0.00 -13.22 -1.37
CA PRO A 77 -0.51 -14.57 -1.56
C PRO A 77 -1.27 -15.14 -0.36
N LEU A 78 -0.91 -14.75 0.87
CA LEU A 78 -1.58 -15.20 2.08
C LEU A 78 -2.93 -14.49 2.26
N LEU A 79 -2.98 -13.16 2.08
CA LEU A 79 -4.23 -12.40 2.11
C LEU A 79 -5.21 -12.85 1.03
N GLU A 80 -4.73 -13.07 -0.20
CA GLU A 80 -5.57 -13.49 -1.32
C GLU A 80 -6.25 -14.83 -1.06
N TRP A 81 -5.49 -15.78 -0.56
CA TRP A 81 -6.05 -17.06 -0.16
C TRP A 81 -7.00 -16.92 1.04
N ALA A 82 -6.64 -16.14 2.07
CA ALA A 82 -7.46 -15.97 3.27
C ALA A 82 -8.81 -15.31 2.98
N ILE A 83 -8.88 -14.36 2.04
CA ILE A 83 -10.12 -13.74 1.60
C ILE A 83 -11.08 -14.78 1.01
N ARG A 84 -10.56 -15.69 0.17
CA ARG A 84 -11.36 -16.77 -0.44
C ARG A 84 -11.80 -17.81 0.58
N GLU A 85 -10.90 -18.22 1.48
CA GLU A 85 -11.16 -19.27 2.47
C GLU A 85 -12.09 -18.81 3.60
N SER A 86 -12.03 -17.54 3.99
CA SER A 86 -12.80 -16.99 5.12
C SER A 86 -14.30 -16.84 4.88
N GLY A 87 -14.77 -16.93 3.62
CA GLY A 87 -16.16 -16.61 3.27
C GLY A 87 -16.52 -15.16 3.59
N SER A 88 -15.56 -14.25 3.47
CA SER A 88 -15.71 -12.82 3.82
C SER A 88 -16.54 -12.02 2.81
N ASP A 89 -16.85 -12.57 1.64
CA ASP A 89 -17.48 -11.89 0.50
C ASP A 89 -16.66 -10.70 -0.06
N LEU A 90 -15.42 -10.53 0.41
CA LEU A 90 -14.52 -9.51 -0.09
C LEU A 90 -13.97 -9.90 -1.47
N ALA A 91 -14.07 -9.00 -2.43
CA ALA A 91 -13.39 -9.09 -3.71
C ALA A 91 -12.01 -8.43 -3.62
N MET A 92 -11.04 -8.88 -4.42
CA MET A 92 -9.72 -8.26 -4.49
C MET A 92 -9.50 -7.48 -5.77
N LEU A 93 -8.88 -6.31 -5.64
CA LEU A 93 -8.41 -5.50 -6.75
C LEU A 93 -6.94 -5.15 -6.52
N CYS A 94 -6.06 -6.00 -7.05
CA CYS A 94 -4.61 -5.87 -6.88
C CYS A 94 -4.02 -4.99 -7.98
N GLN A 95 -3.34 -3.92 -7.57
CA GLN A 95 -2.47 -3.14 -8.44
C GLN A 95 -1.19 -2.81 -7.64
N GLY A 96 -1.26 -1.89 -6.69
CA GLY A 96 -0.13 -1.60 -5.81
C GLY A 96 -0.58 -0.85 -4.55
N SER A 97 0.28 -0.84 -3.53
CA SER A 97 -0.02 -0.21 -2.24
C SER A 97 -0.49 1.25 -2.38
N GLY A 98 0.16 2.04 -3.24
CA GLY A 98 -0.23 3.44 -3.47
C GLY A 98 -1.62 3.59 -4.09
N ASP A 99 -2.00 2.69 -5.02
CA ASP A 99 -3.35 2.64 -5.58
C ASP A 99 -4.39 2.22 -4.52
N GLY A 100 -4.03 1.30 -3.63
CA GLY A 100 -4.86 0.91 -2.49
C GLY A 100 -5.20 2.09 -1.57
N VAL A 101 -4.19 2.89 -1.19
CA VAL A 101 -4.37 4.12 -0.39
C VAL A 101 -5.33 5.08 -1.09
N ARG A 102 -5.12 5.33 -2.39
CA ARG A 102 -5.96 6.25 -3.18
C ARG A 102 -7.40 5.77 -3.27
N ARG A 103 -7.64 4.48 -3.49
CA ARG A 103 -8.99 3.90 -3.54
C ARG A 103 -9.69 3.96 -2.20
N LEU A 104 -8.96 3.78 -1.10
CA LEU A 104 -9.51 3.94 0.24
C LEU A 104 -9.96 5.39 0.46
N LEU A 105 -9.12 6.37 0.10
CA LEU A 105 -9.45 7.80 0.17
C LEU A 105 -10.67 8.17 -0.68
N ASP A 106 -10.79 7.58 -1.88
CA ASP A 106 -11.91 7.79 -2.79
C ASP A 106 -13.19 7.03 -2.37
N GLY A 107 -13.19 6.26 -1.29
CA GLY A 107 -14.33 5.42 -0.87
C GLY A 107 -14.63 4.25 -1.83
N LYS A 108 -13.65 3.83 -2.64
CA LYS A 108 -13.77 2.76 -3.65
C LYS A 108 -13.30 1.39 -3.15
N ALA A 109 -12.86 1.29 -1.90
CA ALA A 109 -12.42 0.06 -1.27
C ALA A 109 -12.79 0.07 0.22
N MET A 110 -13.16 -1.10 0.74
CA MET A 110 -13.46 -1.30 2.16
C MET A 110 -12.19 -1.28 3.02
N LEU A 111 -11.15 -1.92 2.51
CA LEU A 111 -9.81 -1.90 3.08
C LEU A 111 -8.75 -2.00 1.98
N ALA A 112 -7.50 -1.71 2.31
CA ALA A 112 -6.37 -1.91 1.42
C ALA A 112 -5.19 -2.59 2.11
N GLY A 113 -4.54 -3.53 1.42
CA GLY A 113 -3.28 -4.14 1.84
C GLY A 113 -2.09 -3.32 1.34
N ILE A 114 -1.21 -2.90 2.26
CA ILE A 114 -0.10 -1.98 1.96
C ILE A 114 1.19 -2.34 2.69
N HIS A 115 2.31 -1.94 2.08
CA HIS A 115 3.68 -2.08 2.59
C HIS A 115 4.57 -0.96 2.02
N LEU A 116 4.23 0.28 2.34
CA LEU A 116 4.90 1.46 1.80
C LEU A 116 6.00 1.93 2.74
N LEU A 117 7.25 1.67 2.36
CA LEU A 117 8.42 2.21 3.05
C LEU A 117 8.59 3.70 2.74
N ASP A 118 8.82 4.50 3.78
CA ASP A 118 9.32 5.86 3.65
C ASP A 118 10.85 5.87 3.72
N ALA A 119 11.49 6.36 2.66
CA ALA A 119 12.95 6.37 2.55
C ALA A 119 13.64 7.25 3.61
N SER A 120 12.97 8.31 4.08
CA SER A 120 13.53 9.27 5.04
C SER A 120 13.45 8.78 6.47
N THR A 121 12.35 8.13 6.86
CA THR A 121 12.14 7.64 8.23
C THR A 121 12.51 6.18 8.39
N GLN A 122 12.66 5.43 7.30
CA GLN A 122 12.83 3.97 7.28
C GLN A 122 11.67 3.24 7.99
N ARG A 123 10.49 3.85 8.03
CA ARG A 123 9.28 3.28 8.63
C ARG A 123 8.26 2.97 7.56
N TYR A 124 7.49 1.93 7.81
CA TYR A 124 6.42 1.49 6.92
C TYR A 124 5.09 2.12 7.30
N ASN A 125 4.26 2.38 6.29
CA ASN A 125 2.84 2.68 6.40
C ASN A 125 2.51 3.89 7.29
N GLU A 126 3.41 4.87 7.38
CA GLU A 126 3.20 6.06 8.20
C GLU A 126 2.06 6.94 7.64
N PRO A 127 0.96 7.16 8.38
CA PRO A 127 -0.21 7.89 7.87
C PRO A 127 0.13 9.27 7.28
N GLY A 128 1.09 9.98 7.87
CA GLY A 128 1.56 11.28 7.39
C GLY A 128 2.18 11.23 6.00
N ALA A 129 3.07 10.26 5.76
CA ALA A 129 3.72 10.08 4.46
C ALA A 129 2.75 9.57 3.38
N LEU A 130 1.65 8.93 3.79
CA LEU A 130 0.61 8.40 2.90
C LEU A 130 -0.50 9.40 2.58
N GLY A 131 -0.45 10.62 3.12
CA GLY A 131 -1.54 11.59 2.96
C GLY A 131 -2.82 11.24 3.72
N LEU A 132 -2.73 10.32 4.68
CA LEU A 132 -3.86 9.82 5.47
C LEU A 132 -4.09 10.60 6.78
N SER A 133 -3.25 11.58 7.14
CA SER A 133 -3.39 12.36 8.38
C SER A 133 -4.74 13.06 8.57
N GLY A 134 -5.49 13.31 7.49
CA GLY A 134 -6.82 13.92 7.56
C GLY A 134 -7.96 12.94 7.85
N MET A 135 -7.69 11.63 7.80
CA MET A 135 -8.69 10.57 8.02
C MET A 135 -8.84 10.27 9.51
N ARG A 136 -9.85 10.87 10.15
CA ARG A 136 -10.11 10.77 11.59
C ARG A 136 -10.55 9.39 12.06
N ASP A 137 -11.01 8.56 11.15
CA ASP A 137 -11.41 7.18 11.41
C ASP A 137 -10.43 6.18 10.80
N LEU A 138 -9.17 6.56 10.57
CA LEU A 138 -8.17 5.62 10.08
C LEU A 138 -7.87 4.54 11.12
N LEU A 139 -7.87 3.29 10.67
CA LEU A 139 -7.39 2.14 11.40
C LEU A 139 -6.35 1.39 10.56
N ILE A 140 -5.23 1.04 11.17
CA ILE A 140 -4.21 0.18 10.57
C ILE A 140 -4.07 -1.07 11.42
N VAL A 141 -4.28 -2.24 10.80
CA VAL A 141 -4.19 -3.55 11.42
C VAL A 141 -3.02 -4.30 10.82
N HIS A 142 -2.12 -4.82 11.65
CA HIS A 142 -1.00 -5.62 11.21
C HIS A 142 -1.49 -6.96 10.65
N TRP A 143 -1.11 -7.28 9.41
CA TRP A 143 -1.47 -8.56 8.81
C TRP A 143 -0.40 -9.61 9.09
N ALA A 144 0.82 -9.36 8.63
CA ALA A 144 1.98 -10.22 8.86
C ALA A 144 3.27 -9.46 8.57
N LYS A 145 4.39 -9.94 9.10
CA LYS A 145 5.70 -9.64 8.53
C LYS A 145 6.02 -10.67 7.46
N ARG A 146 6.61 -10.23 6.36
CA ARG A 146 6.98 -11.08 5.23
C ARG A 146 8.39 -10.81 4.74
N ARG A 147 9.07 -11.83 4.24
CA ARG A 147 10.43 -11.73 3.71
C ARG A 147 10.40 -11.26 2.26
N GLN A 148 11.14 -10.19 2.00
CA GLN A 148 11.41 -9.63 0.68
C GLN A 148 12.81 -10.01 0.25
N GLY A 149 12.96 -10.28 -1.04
CA GLY A 149 14.24 -10.72 -1.58
C GLY A 149 14.26 -10.77 -3.10
N LEU A 150 15.39 -11.21 -3.64
CA LEU A 150 15.55 -11.41 -5.07
C LEU A 150 14.96 -12.77 -5.44
N LEU A 151 14.02 -12.76 -6.37
CA LEU A 151 13.50 -13.92 -7.08
C LEU A 151 14.37 -14.15 -8.30
N LEU A 152 14.69 -15.40 -8.61
CA LEU A 152 15.51 -15.79 -9.77
C LEU A 152 15.22 -17.25 -10.16
N PRO A 153 15.64 -17.74 -11.33
CA PRO A 153 15.52 -19.15 -11.68
C PRO A 153 16.15 -20.06 -10.62
N ALA A 154 15.55 -21.22 -10.35
CA ALA A 154 15.93 -22.11 -9.25
C ALA A 154 17.40 -22.58 -9.30
N ASP A 155 17.94 -22.73 -10.49
CA ASP A 155 19.32 -23.13 -10.77
C ASP A 155 20.31 -21.95 -10.75
N ASN A 156 19.81 -20.71 -10.67
CA ASN A 156 20.59 -19.47 -10.64
C ASN A 156 21.71 -19.44 -11.70
N PRO A 157 21.37 -19.50 -13.00
CA PRO A 157 22.35 -19.68 -14.07
C PRO A 157 23.36 -18.52 -14.14
N LEU A 158 22.92 -17.32 -13.76
CA LEU A 158 23.76 -16.12 -13.73
C LEU A 158 24.56 -15.97 -12.43
N ARG A 159 24.42 -16.88 -11.46
CA ARG A 159 25.12 -16.87 -10.16
C ARG A 159 24.93 -15.55 -9.39
N ILE A 160 23.72 -15.00 -9.44
CA ILE A 160 23.35 -13.79 -8.70
C ILE A 160 23.42 -14.12 -7.21
N SER A 161 24.08 -13.25 -6.44
CA SER A 161 24.30 -13.41 -5.00
C SER A 161 23.71 -12.27 -4.17
N GLY A 162 23.37 -11.14 -4.80
CA GLY A 162 22.75 -10.01 -4.13
C GLY A 162 22.60 -8.78 -5.02
N MET A 163 22.32 -7.64 -4.39
CA MET A 163 22.00 -6.38 -5.07
C MET A 163 23.10 -5.92 -6.04
N SER A 164 24.38 -6.11 -5.68
CA SER A 164 25.51 -5.65 -6.50
C SER A 164 25.61 -6.33 -7.87
N ASP A 165 25.00 -7.51 -8.04
CA ASP A 165 25.00 -8.24 -9.31
C ASP A 165 23.98 -7.71 -10.31
N LEU A 166 22.97 -6.94 -9.86
CA LEU A 166 21.93 -6.38 -10.71
C LEU A 166 22.46 -5.42 -11.78
N LYS A 167 23.62 -4.78 -11.53
CA LYS A 167 24.27 -3.84 -12.47
C LYS A 167 24.97 -4.51 -13.66
N ARG A 168 25.05 -5.84 -13.66
CA ARG A 168 25.71 -6.57 -14.75
C ARG A 168 24.85 -6.46 -16.01
N ALA A 169 25.49 -6.20 -17.15
CA ALA A 169 24.78 -5.99 -18.42
C ALA A 169 24.02 -7.23 -18.92
N ASP A 170 24.45 -8.43 -18.50
CA ASP A 170 23.82 -9.72 -18.83
C ASP A 170 22.64 -10.09 -17.92
N VAL A 171 22.35 -9.28 -16.88
CA VAL A 171 21.25 -9.52 -15.93
C VAL A 171 20.09 -8.61 -16.26
N ARG A 172 18.95 -9.19 -16.65
CA ARG A 172 17.71 -8.46 -16.92
C ARG A 172 16.82 -8.41 -15.67
N VAL A 173 16.54 -7.21 -15.20
CA VAL A 173 15.85 -6.97 -13.93
C VAL A 173 14.36 -6.73 -14.17
N ALA A 174 13.50 -7.59 -13.64
CA ALA A 174 12.07 -7.37 -13.57
C ALA A 174 11.76 -6.24 -12.58
N HIS A 175 10.76 -5.42 -12.90
CA HIS A 175 10.33 -4.31 -12.05
C HIS A 175 8.82 -4.30 -11.87
N ARG A 176 8.40 -3.67 -10.78
CA ARG A 176 6.99 -3.43 -10.46
C ARG A 176 6.60 -2.02 -10.87
N GLN A 177 5.31 -1.81 -11.05
CA GLN A 177 4.77 -0.49 -11.36
C GLN A 177 5.19 0.56 -10.29
N PRO A 178 5.33 1.85 -10.66
CA PRO A 178 5.84 2.88 -9.74
C PRO A 178 5.11 3.03 -8.39
N ASP A 179 3.80 2.70 -8.35
CA ASP A 179 2.96 2.79 -7.14
C ASP A 179 3.07 1.55 -6.21
N ALA A 180 3.86 0.53 -6.59
CA ALA A 180 4.03 -0.68 -5.80
C ALA A 180 4.94 -0.45 -4.59
N GLY A 181 4.65 -1.11 -3.46
CA GLY A 181 5.54 -1.09 -2.30
C GLY A 181 6.93 -1.67 -2.62
N ALA A 182 6.97 -2.73 -3.44
CA ALA A 182 8.22 -3.33 -3.91
C ALA A 182 9.05 -2.37 -4.78
N ALA A 183 8.43 -1.51 -5.60
CA ALA A 183 9.16 -0.50 -6.36
C ALA A 183 9.85 0.51 -5.43
N ARG A 184 9.16 0.98 -4.38
CA ARG A 184 9.74 1.86 -3.36
C ARG A 184 10.87 1.18 -2.57
N LEU A 185 10.67 -0.08 -2.18
CA LEU A 185 11.70 -0.86 -1.50
C LEU A 185 12.94 -1.02 -2.40
N LEU A 186 12.75 -1.35 -3.68
CA LEU A 186 13.84 -1.49 -4.65
C LEU A 186 14.62 -0.19 -4.79
N SER A 187 13.95 0.97 -4.89
CA SER A 187 14.64 2.26 -4.93
C SER A 187 15.48 2.51 -3.67
N CYS A 188 14.98 2.16 -2.48
CA CYS A 188 15.73 2.30 -1.23
C CYS A 188 16.97 1.37 -1.21
N LEU A 189 16.80 0.11 -1.64
CA LEU A 189 17.90 -0.86 -1.68
C LEU A 189 18.97 -0.48 -2.71
N LEU A 190 18.57 0.04 -3.87
CA LEU A 190 19.50 0.54 -4.89
C LEU A 190 20.29 1.75 -4.37
N GLN A 191 19.62 2.68 -3.70
CA GLN A 191 20.28 3.83 -3.08
C GLN A 191 21.29 3.39 -2.01
N GLN A 192 20.92 2.43 -1.14
CA GLN A 192 21.82 1.89 -0.12
C GLN A 192 23.02 1.14 -0.73
N ALA A 193 22.85 0.52 -1.89
CA ALA A 193 23.90 -0.18 -2.61
C ALA A 193 24.71 0.74 -3.55
N GLU A 194 24.40 2.05 -3.58
CA GLU A 194 25.01 3.03 -4.50
C GLU A 194 24.88 2.63 -5.98
N ILE A 195 23.75 2.02 -6.34
CA ILE A 195 23.44 1.59 -7.71
C ILE A 195 22.47 2.57 -8.34
N GLU A 196 22.92 3.23 -9.40
CA GLU A 196 22.06 4.08 -10.22
C GLU A 196 21.04 3.24 -10.98
N SER A 197 19.76 3.65 -10.96
CA SER A 197 18.68 2.94 -11.67
C SER A 197 18.94 2.86 -13.18
N SER A 198 19.70 3.79 -13.76
CA SER A 198 20.08 3.79 -15.19
C SER A 198 21.17 2.78 -15.53
N ALA A 199 21.87 2.23 -14.54
CA ALA A 199 22.88 1.19 -14.72
C ALA A 199 22.27 -0.22 -14.82
N LEU A 200 20.98 -0.35 -14.54
CA LEU A 200 20.25 -1.62 -14.59
C LEU A 200 19.68 -1.88 -15.98
N ASN A 201 19.78 -3.11 -16.44
CA ASN A 201 19.10 -3.58 -17.65
C ASN A 201 17.67 -4.02 -17.29
N TRP A 202 16.71 -3.10 -17.40
CA TRP A 202 15.33 -3.36 -17.04
C TRP A 202 14.60 -4.23 -18.06
N ALA A 203 13.73 -5.12 -17.58
CA ALA A 203 12.71 -5.74 -18.41
C ALA A 203 11.80 -4.66 -19.04
N PRO A 204 11.30 -4.86 -20.27
CA PRO A 204 10.60 -3.81 -21.01
C PRO A 204 9.24 -3.43 -20.41
N HIS A 205 8.58 -4.36 -19.73
CA HIS A 205 7.25 -4.18 -19.16
C HIS A 205 7.27 -4.37 -17.65
N ALA A 206 6.57 -3.49 -16.93
CA ALA A 206 6.39 -3.62 -15.49
C ALA A 206 5.39 -4.73 -15.17
N SER A 207 5.71 -5.56 -14.18
CA SER A 207 4.77 -6.54 -13.61
C SER A 207 3.76 -5.84 -12.70
N LEU A 208 2.49 -6.23 -12.79
CA LEU A 208 1.41 -5.56 -12.06
C LEU A 208 1.10 -6.22 -10.70
N SER A 209 1.58 -7.45 -10.50
CA SER A 209 1.33 -8.24 -9.30
C SER A 209 2.61 -8.96 -8.81
N GLU A 210 2.59 -9.54 -7.60
CA GLU A 210 3.73 -10.32 -7.09
C GLU A 210 3.88 -11.60 -7.93
N ASP A 211 2.75 -12.23 -8.25
CA ASP A 211 2.71 -13.42 -9.10
C ASP A 211 3.13 -13.09 -10.55
N ASP A 212 2.82 -11.92 -11.09
CA ASP A 212 3.22 -11.50 -12.44
C ASP A 212 4.75 -11.34 -12.54
N LEU A 213 5.38 -10.82 -11.48
CA LEU A 213 6.84 -10.67 -11.42
C LEU A 213 7.52 -12.02 -11.29
N ALA A 214 6.99 -12.91 -10.45
CA ALA A 214 7.50 -14.26 -10.35
C ALA A 214 7.31 -15.03 -11.67
N LEU A 215 6.17 -14.87 -12.34
CA LEU A 215 5.88 -15.52 -13.61
C LEU A 215 6.83 -15.07 -14.72
N SER A 216 7.12 -13.77 -14.84
CA SER A 216 8.03 -13.25 -15.87
C SER A 216 9.45 -13.80 -15.72
N ILE A 217 9.92 -13.99 -14.48
CA ILE A 217 11.20 -14.65 -14.19
C ILE A 217 11.13 -16.13 -14.54
N GLY A 218 10.07 -16.84 -14.13
CA GLY A 218 9.88 -18.26 -14.44
C GLY A 218 9.79 -18.56 -15.94
N GLN A 219 9.34 -17.59 -16.74
CA GLN A 219 9.25 -17.68 -18.20
C GLN A 219 10.51 -17.20 -18.93
N GLY A 220 11.53 -16.70 -18.21
CA GLY A 220 12.77 -16.18 -18.81
C GLY A 220 12.62 -14.82 -19.49
N GLU A 221 11.53 -14.10 -19.22
CA GLU A 221 11.34 -12.72 -19.67
C GLU A 221 12.21 -11.74 -18.88
N ALA A 222 12.62 -12.13 -17.67
CA ALA A 222 13.61 -11.49 -16.82
C ALA A 222 14.43 -12.54 -16.07
N ASP A 223 15.59 -12.14 -15.55
CA ASP A 223 16.51 -13.04 -14.85
C ASP A 223 16.42 -12.92 -13.32
N VAL A 224 15.99 -11.75 -12.84
CA VAL A 224 15.88 -11.46 -11.40
C VAL A 224 14.86 -10.35 -11.15
N GLY A 225 14.22 -10.35 -9.99
CA GLY A 225 13.35 -9.25 -9.57
C GLY A 225 13.13 -9.24 -8.06
N LEU A 226 12.79 -8.08 -7.51
CA LEU A 226 12.45 -7.97 -6.09
C LEU A 226 11.00 -8.38 -5.84
N GLY A 227 10.77 -9.26 -4.87
CA GLY A 227 9.42 -9.70 -4.50
C GLY A 227 9.39 -10.52 -3.20
N VAL A 228 8.19 -10.96 -2.83
CA VAL A 228 7.97 -11.75 -1.60
C VAL A 228 8.39 -13.21 -1.77
N GLU A 229 9.00 -13.80 -0.74
CA GLU A 229 9.44 -15.22 -0.71
C GLU A 229 8.31 -16.19 -1.10
N ALA A 230 7.09 -15.91 -0.65
CA ALA A 230 5.91 -16.72 -0.96
C ALA A 230 5.61 -16.80 -2.47
N ALA A 231 5.88 -15.74 -3.24
CA ALA A 231 5.69 -15.75 -4.69
C ALA A 231 6.78 -16.60 -5.38
N ALA A 232 8.01 -16.55 -4.87
CA ALA A 232 9.11 -17.40 -5.33
C ALA A 232 8.74 -18.89 -5.18
N HIS A 233 8.29 -19.29 -4.00
CA HIS A 233 7.92 -20.68 -3.71
C HIS A 233 6.75 -21.17 -4.58
N ARG A 234 5.74 -20.33 -4.81
CA ARG A 234 4.60 -20.67 -5.68
C ARG A 234 5.01 -20.96 -7.12
N GLN A 235 5.99 -20.23 -7.64
CA GLN A 235 6.53 -20.41 -8.99
C GLN A 235 7.78 -21.30 -9.05
N GLN A 236 8.14 -21.96 -7.95
CA GLN A 236 9.32 -22.84 -7.84
C GLN A 236 10.63 -22.13 -8.24
N LEU A 237 10.75 -20.86 -7.88
CA LEU A 237 11.93 -20.03 -8.12
C LEU A 237 12.93 -20.12 -6.97
N GLY A 238 14.18 -19.77 -7.29
CA GLY A 238 15.20 -19.47 -6.29
C GLY A 238 14.89 -18.14 -5.59
N PHE A 239 15.38 -18.00 -4.35
CA PHE A 239 15.14 -16.83 -3.52
C PHE A 239 16.38 -16.45 -2.71
N ILE A 240 16.77 -15.17 -2.77
CA ILE A 240 17.83 -14.59 -1.93
C ILE A 240 17.19 -13.56 -1.00
N PRO A 241 17.13 -13.82 0.32
CA PRO A 241 16.49 -12.93 1.27
C PRO A 241 17.28 -11.63 1.45
N LEU A 242 16.58 -10.49 1.52
CA LEU A 242 17.18 -9.18 1.73
C LEU A 242 16.69 -8.51 3.02
N CYS A 243 15.39 -8.52 3.27
CA CYS A 243 14.82 -7.89 4.47
C CYS A 243 13.46 -8.49 4.84
N GLU A 244 12.97 -8.13 6.03
CA GLU A 244 11.58 -8.33 6.43
C GLU A 244 10.82 -7.02 6.33
N GLU A 245 9.59 -7.07 5.84
CA GLU A 245 8.69 -5.91 5.79
C GLU A 245 7.35 -6.25 6.48
N PRO A 246 6.72 -5.27 7.16
CA PRO A 246 5.33 -5.41 7.56
C PRO A 246 4.41 -5.23 6.35
N PHE A 247 3.43 -6.11 6.25
CA PHE A 247 2.26 -5.93 5.41
C PHE A 247 1.08 -5.63 6.33
N ASP A 248 0.40 -4.51 6.10
CA ASP A 248 -0.67 -4.04 6.97
C ASP A 248 -1.96 -3.79 6.17
N LEU A 249 -3.09 -3.97 6.83
CA LEU A 249 -4.41 -3.62 6.31
C LEU A 249 -4.81 -2.24 6.82
N ILE A 250 -5.11 -1.32 5.92
CA ILE A 250 -5.64 0.00 6.23
C ILE A 250 -7.12 0.08 5.88
N MET A 251 -7.91 0.72 6.74
CA MET A 251 -9.34 0.87 6.56
C MET A 251 -9.91 2.03 7.36
N GLN A 252 -11.16 2.38 7.09
CA GLN A 252 -11.94 3.20 8.01
C GLN A 252 -12.37 2.35 9.21
N ARG A 253 -12.41 2.93 10.40
CA ARG A 253 -12.73 2.26 11.66
C ARG A 253 -14.11 1.63 11.64
N ARG A 254 -15.08 2.26 10.97
CA ARG A 254 -16.41 1.67 10.76
C ARG A 254 -16.33 0.36 9.96
N SER A 255 -15.49 0.30 8.92
CA SER A 255 -15.29 -0.89 8.09
C SER A 255 -14.73 -2.06 8.88
N TYR A 256 -13.94 -1.79 9.93
CA TYR A 256 -13.42 -2.85 10.80
C TYR A 256 -14.55 -3.69 11.41
N PHE A 257 -15.68 -3.08 11.75
CA PHE A 257 -16.82 -3.75 12.39
C PHE A 257 -17.76 -4.45 11.39
N GLU A 258 -17.51 -4.32 10.09
CA GLU A 258 -18.34 -4.96 9.07
C GLU A 258 -18.19 -6.49 9.12
N PRO A 259 -19.28 -7.28 8.93
CA PRO A 259 -19.23 -8.73 8.99
C PRO A 259 -18.19 -9.36 8.05
N SER A 260 -17.98 -8.77 6.87
CA SER A 260 -16.96 -9.20 5.91
C SER A 260 -15.54 -9.10 6.48
N VAL A 261 -15.20 -7.98 7.10
CA VAL A 261 -13.87 -7.78 7.70
C VAL A 261 -13.70 -8.65 8.94
N GLN A 262 -14.72 -8.73 9.79
CA GLN A 262 -14.67 -9.56 10.98
C GLN A 262 -14.52 -11.05 10.65
N ARG A 263 -15.15 -11.56 9.58
CA ARG A 263 -14.94 -12.93 9.10
C ARG A 263 -13.49 -13.18 8.66
N LEU A 264 -12.90 -12.24 7.91
CA LEU A 264 -11.49 -12.33 7.49
C LEU A 264 -10.55 -12.36 8.70
N LEU A 265 -10.73 -11.43 9.64
CA LEU A 265 -9.88 -11.34 10.83
C LEU A 265 -10.05 -12.56 11.76
N ALA A 266 -11.29 -13.03 11.95
CA ALA A 266 -11.56 -14.25 12.71
C ALA A 266 -10.90 -15.48 12.08
N PHE A 267 -10.91 -15.58 10.75
CA PHE A 267 -10.22 -16.64 10.02
C PHE A 267 -8.70 -16.58 10.21
N ALA A 268 -8.11 -15.38 10.24
CA ALA A 268 -6.67 -15.19 10.46
C ALA A 268 -6.17 -15.71 11.83
N HIS A 269 -7.08 -15.91 12.80
CA HIS A 269 -6.76 -16.51 14.11
C HIS A 269 -6.91 -18.03 14.16
N GLN A 270 -7.32 -18.69 13.07
CA GLN A 270 -7.48 -20.14 13.03
C GLN A 270 -6.18 -20.87 12.70
N ALA A 271 -6.04 -22.11 13.16
CA ALA A 271 -4.87 -22.96 12.86
C ALA A 271 -4.63 -23.11 11.35
N ARG A 272 -5.70 -23.19 10.56
CA ARG A 272 -5.67 -23.29 9.10
C ARG A 272 -4.90 -22.13 8.45
N PHE A 273 -5.03 -20.92 8.99
CA PHE A 273 -4.32 -19.74 8.50
C PHE A 273 -2.81 -19.87 8.73
N ALA A 274 -2.41 -20.27 9.94
CA ALA A 274 -1.01 -20.49 10.29
C ALA A 274 -0.36 -21.60 9.44
N GLU A 275 -1.06 -22.72 9.25
CA GLU A 275 -0.60 -23.82 8.36
C GLU A 275 -0.31 -23.32 6.95
N ARG A 276 -1.21 -22.49 6.40
CA ARG A 276 -1.02 -21.96 5.05
C ARG A 276 0.14 -20.98 4.97
N ALA A 277 0.31 -20.12 5.96
CA ALA A 277 1.45 -19.21 6.03
C ALA A 277 2.78 -19.99 6.07
N THR A 278 2.85 -21.08 6.84
CA THR A 278 4.01 -21.98 6.87
C THR A 278 4.25 -22.64 5.51
N GLN A 279 3.21 -23.12 4.82
CA GLN A 279 3.34 -23.73 3.50
C GLN A 279 3.83 -22.76 2.42
N LEU A 280 3.35 -21.51 2.45
CA LEU A 280 3.80 -20.47 1.54
C LEU A 280 5.26 -20.07 1.84
N GLY A 281 5.64 -20.06 3.12
CA GLY A 281 6.97 -19.67 3.57
C GLY A 281 7.15 -18.15 3.62
N GLY A 282 8.15 -17.71 4.40
CA GLY A 282 8.54 -16.31 4.49
C GLY A 282 7.62 -15.40 5.30
N TYR A 283 6.64 -15.93 6.05
CA TYR A 283 5.74 -15.15 6.91
C TYR A 283 6.05 -15.33 8.39
N ASN A 284 5.93 -14.23 9.14
CA ASN A 284 5.88 -14.20 10.59
C ASN A 284 4.53 -13.61 11.04
N LEU A 285 3.76 -14.41 11.78
CA LEU A 285 2.38 -14.12 12.20
C LEU A 285 2.25 -13.66 13.66
N ALA A 286 3.37 -13.40 14.36
CA ALA A 286 3.36 -13.14 15.80
C ALA A 286 2.50 -11.93 16.21
N GLU A 287 2.36 -10.94 15.32
CA GLU A 287 1.63 -9.70 15.57
C GLU A 287 0.31 -9.62 14.76
N THR A 288 -0.12 -10.70 14.09
CA THR A 288 -1.31 -10.70 13.22
C THR A 288 -2.55 -10.22 14.00
N GLY A 289 -3.27 -9.25 13.43
CA GLY A 289 -4.45 -8.64 14.03
C GLY A 289 -4.15 -7.48 14.99
N ARG A 290 -2.88 -7.20 15.31
CA ARG A 290 -2.52 -6.08 16.19
C ARG A 290 -2.88 -4.74 15.53
N ILE A 291 -3.53 -3.86 16.28
CA ILE A 291 -3.78 -2.49 15.84
C ILE A 291 -2.44 -1.71 15.88
N VAL A 292 -1.98 -1.25 14.73
CA VAL A 292 -0.75 -0.47 14.56
C VAL A 292 -1.03 1.02 14.73
N HIS A 293 -2.20 1.48 14.28
CA HIS A 293 -2.62 2.87 14.38
C HIS A 293 -4.14 2.96 14.49
N ASN A 294 -4.62 3.91 15.30
CA ASN A 294 -6.02 4.23 15.49
C ASN A 294 -6.14 5.75 15.73
N ALA A 295 -6.73 6.46 14.77
CA ALA A 295 -6.76 7.94 14.72
C ALA A 295 -7.74 8.62 15.69
#